data_AF-A0A847LWW1-F1
#
_entry.id   AF-A0A847LWW1-F1
#
_cell.length_a   1.000
_cell.length_b   1.000
_cell.length_c   1.000
_cell.angle_alpha   90.00
_cell.angle_beta   90.00
_cell.angle_gamma   90.00
#
_symmetry.space_group_name_H-M   'P 1'
#
loop_
_entity.id
_entity.type
_entity.pdbx_description
1 polymer ?
#
loop_
_entity_poly.entity_id
_entity_poly.type
_entity_poly.pdbx_seq_one_letter_code
_entity_poly.pdbx_strand_id
1 'polypeptide(L)' 'MKTLVCDVCKRVIQNPIKDRNYFHIKDRDLCEPCKDQLELVLKPVVRNKHPFNYEWYERIMTESIEKAVQKGKFDAI' A
#
# COMPACT_ATOMS: atom_id res chain seq x y z
N MET A 1 -24.69 -6.49 0.75
CA MET A 1 -23.32 -6.72 0.26
C MET A 1 -22.45 -5.59 0.79
N LYS A 2 -21.34 -5.89 1.49
CA LYS A 2 -20.42 -4.84 1.93
C LYS A 2 -19.56 -4.44 0.73
N THR A 3 -19.68 -3.20 0.28
CA THR A 3 -18.79 -2.64 -0.73
C THR A 3 -17.43 -2.40 -0.09
N LEU A 4 -16.39 -3.08 -0.59
CA LEU A 4 -15.02 -2.83 -0.15
C LEU A 4 -14.51 -1.57 -0.86
N VAL A 5 -13.87 -0.67 -0.11
CA VAL A 5 -13.36 0.60 -0.60
C VAL A 5 -11.88 0.67 -0.29
N CYS A 6 -11.07 1.08 -1.26
CA CYS A 6 -9.64 1.30 -1.04
C CYS A 6 -9.41 2.46 -0.07
N ASP A 7 -8.60 2.25 0.97
CA ASP A 7 -8.33 3.27 1.98
C ASP A 7 -7.54 4.46 1.46
N VAL A 8 -6.77 4.29 0.39
CA VAL A 8 -5.96 5.36 -0.22
C VAL A 8 -6.79 6.15 -1.22
N CYS A 9 -7.18 5.54 -2.34
CA CYS A 9 -7.85 6.28 -3.41
C CYS A 9 -9.36 6.44 -3.23
N LYS A 10 -9.93 5.85 -2.16
CA LYS A 10 -11.38 5.87 -1.84
C LYS A 10 -12.28 5.32 -2.95
N ARG A 11 -11.73 4.58 -3.91
CA ARG A 11 -12.49 3.91 -4.98
C ARG A 11 -13.08 2.60 -4.49
N VAL A 12 -14.28 2.29 -4.96
CA VAL A 12 -14.95 1.01 -4.71
C VAL A 12 -14.22 -0.10 -5.46
N ILE A 13 -13.87 -1.18 -4.75
CA ILE A 13 -13.27 -2.38 -5.32
C ILE A 13 -14.39 -3.29 -5.81
N GLN A 14 -14.49 -3.42 -7.13
CA GLN A 14 -15.48 -4.28 -7.76
C GLN A 14 -15.06 -5.75 -7.67
N ASN A 15 -15.97 -6.62 -7.24
CA ASN A 15 -15.73 -8.06 -7.08
C ASN A 15 -14.45 -8.37 -6.27
N PRO A 16 -14.36 -7.96 -4.98
CA PRO A 16 -13.13 -8.08 -4.21
C PRO A 16 -12.70 -9.54 -4.06
N ILE A 17 -11.53 -9.87 -4.60
CA ILE A 17 -10.81 -11.13 -4.49
C ILE A 17 -9.46 -10.81 -3.82
N LYS A 18 -9.29 -11.33 -2.60
CA LYS A 18 -8.10 -11.12 -1.80
C LYS A 18 -6.86 -11.60 -2.56
N ASP A 19 -5.78 -10.83 -2.47
CA ASP A 19 -4.48 -11.09 -3.09
C ASP A 19 -4.50 -11.08 -4.64
N ARG A 20 -5.63 -10.66 -5.24
CA ARG A 20 -5.77 -10.48 -6.69
C ARG A 20 -6.08 -9.02 -7.06
N ASN A 21 -7.21 -8.49 -6.60
CA ASN A 21 -7.62 -7.11 -6.90
C ASN A 21 -7.72 -6.22 -5.66
N TYR A 22 -7.67 -6.81 -4.47
CA TYR A 22 -7.52 -6.10 -3.21
C TYR A 22 -6.49 -6.81 -2.32
N PHE A 23 -5.79 -6.00 -1.54
CA PHE A 23 -4.72 -6.43 -0.66
C PHE A 23 -4.95 -5.83 0.72
N HIS A 24 -4.98 -6.70 1.73
CA HIS A 24 -5.11 -6.28 3.12
C HIS A 24 -3.71 -6.20 3.73
N ILE A 25 -3.23 -4.98 3.98
CA ILE A 25 -1.90 -4.73 4.55
C ILE A 25 -2.09 -4.10 5.92
N LYS A 26 -1.74 -4.85 6.97
CA LYS A 26 -2.03 -4.51 8.37
C LYS A 26 -3.52 -4.22 8.55
N ASP A 27 -3.90 -2.97 8.81
CA ASP A 27 -5.28 -2.54 9.05
C ASP A 27 -5.87 -1.75 7.87
N ARG A 28 -5.30 -1.90 6.66
CA ARG A 28 -5.66 -1.12 5.47
C ARG A 28 -5.97 -2.00 4.28
N ASP A 29 -7.05 -1.67 3.59
CA ASP A 29 -7.45 -2.29 2.34
C ASP A 29 -7.01 -1.45 1.14
N LEU A 30 -6.17 -2.03 0.30
CA LEU A 30 -5.62 -1.39 -0.90
C LEU A 30 -6.15 -2.08 -2.15
N CYS A 31 -6.55 -1.30 -3.14
CA CYS A 31 -6.76 -1.85 -4.49
C CYS A 31 -5.41 -2.13 -5.16
N GLU A 32 -5.43 -3.01 -6.17
CA GLU A 32 -4.26 -3.35 -6.98
C GLU A 32 -3.43 -2.12 -7.45
N PRO A 33 -4.02 -1.07 -8.06
CA PRO A 33 -3.26 0.12 -8.47
C PRO A 33 -2.53 0.83 -7.32
N CYS A 34 -3.15 0.88 -6.13
CA CYS A 34 -2.55 1.51 -4.96
C CYS A 34 -1.40 0.67 -4.40
N LYS A 35 -1.54 -0.66 -4.42
CA LYS A 35 -0.44 -1.57 -4.06
C LYS A 35 0.74 -1.42 -5.03
N ASP A 36 0.49 -1.35 -6.33
CA ASP A 36 1.56 -1.23 -7.32
C ASP A 36 2.34 0.09 -7.15
N GLN A 37 1.64 1.18 -6.85
CA GLN A 37 2.28 2.45 -6.50
C GLN A 37 3.11 2.36 -5.22
N LEU A 38 2.59 1.71 -4.17
CA LEU A 38 3.35 1.47 -2.94
C LEU A 38 4.66 0.72 -3.23
N GLU A 39 4.60 -0.34 -4.05
CA GLU A 39 5.80 -1.09 -4.44
C GLU A 39 6.78 -0.24 -5.24
N LEU A 40 6.30 0.57 -6.19
CA LEU A 40 7.15 1.50 -6.95
C LEU A 40 7.88 2.49 -6.05
N VAL A 41 7.23 2.98 -5.00
CA VAL A 41 7.83 3.91 -4.03
C VAL A 41 8.83 3.20 -3.10
N LEU A 42 8.51 2.00 -2.62
CA LEU A 42 9.35 1.29 -1.66
C LEU A 42 10.56 0.60 -2.30
N LYS A 43 10.43 0.08 -3.51
CA LYS A 43 11.47 -0.71 -4.21
C LYS A 43 12.84 -0.01 -4.29
N PRO A 44 12.96 1.27 -4.68
CA PRO A 44 14.28 1.94 -4.69
C PRO A 44 14.86 2.11 -3.27
N VAL A 45 14.02 2.41 -2.28
CA VAL A 45 14.43 2.60 -0.88
C VAL A 45 14.97 1.29 -0.30
N VAL A 46 14.26 0.18 -0.53
CA VAL A 46 14.66 -1.15 -0.06
C VAL A 46 15.95 -1.61 -0.74
N ARG A 47 16.08 -1.41 -2.05
CA ARG A 47 17.29 -1.80 -2.81
C ARG A 47 18.55 -1.08 -2.35
N ASN A 48 18.43 0.16 -1.88
CA ASN A 48 19.56 0.95 -1.41
C ASN A 48 19.89 0.71 0.07
N LYS A 49 19.03 0.01 0.83
CA LYS A 49 19.25 -0.22 2.26
C LYS A 49 20.08 -1.49 2.49
N HIS A 50 21.32 -1.30 2.96
CA HIS A 50 22.16 -2.38 3.48
C HIS A 50 22.64 -2.07 4.91
N PRO A 51 22.68 -3.06 5.82
CA PRO A 51 22.03 -4.36 5.71
C PRO A 51 20.49 -4.21 5.67
N PHE A 52 19.81 -5.17 5.04
CA PHE A 52 18.36 -5.24 5.04
C PHE A 52 17.86 -5.59 6.45
N ASN A 53 16.81 -4.90 6.90
CA ASN A 53 16.11 -5.20 8.15
C ASN A 53 14.61 -5.24 7.86
N TYR A 54 13.96 -6.35 8.20
CA TYR A 54 12.54 -6.56 7.97
C TYR A 54 11.66 -5.64 8.84
N GLU A 55 12.02 -5.43 10.11
CA GLU A 55 11.29 -4.54 11.01
C GLU A 55 11.30 -3.09 10.49
N TRP A 56 12.45 -2.66 9.97
CA TRP A 56 12.57 -1.37 9.29
C TRP A 56 11.67 -1.31 8.05
N TYR A 57 11.64 -2.36 7.23
CA TYR A 57 10.81 -2.44 6.03
C TYR A 57 9.31 -2.34 6.37
N GLU A 58 8.85 -3.08 7.37
CA GLU A 58 7.46 -3.02 7.82
C GLU A 58 7.08 -1.62 8.31
N ARG A 59 7.98 -0.96 9.04
CA ARG A 59 7.75 0.39 9.53
C ARG A 59 7.61 1.39 8.38
N ILE A 60 8.56 1.41 7.43
CA ILE A 60 8.49 2.35 6.29
C ILE A 60 7.27 2.07 5.41
N MET A 61 6.90 0.80 5.23
CA MET A 61 5.72 0.43 4.46
C MET A 61 4.45 0.96 5.12
N THR A 62 4.32 0.79 6.43
CA THR A 62 3.17 1.28 7.21
C THR A 62 3.10 2.81 7.15
N GLU A 63 4.21 3.50 7.38
CA GLU A 63 4.29 4.96 7.31
C GLU A 63 3.94 5.49 5.91
N SER A 64 4.40 4.81 4.85
CA SER A 64 4.07 5.17 3.47
C SER A 64 2.58 5.02 3.19
N ILE A 65 1.94 3.96 3.68
CA ILE A 65 0.49 3.76 3.54
C ILE A 65 -0.27 4.84 4.32
N GLU A 66 0.08 5.12 5.57
CA GLU A 66 -0.58 6.15 6.37
C GLU A 66 -0.51 7.54 5.73
N LYS A 67 0.67 7.92 5.21
CA LYS A 67 0.85 9.16 4.45
C LYS A 67 -0.02 9.18 3.20
N ALA A 68 -0.10 8.07 2.47
CA ALA A 68 -0.91 7.96 1.26
C ALA A 68 -2.42 8.03 1.57
N VAL A 69 -2.87 7.46 2.69
CA VAL A 69 -4.26 7.54 3.14
C VAL A 69 -4.66 9.00 3.43
N GLN A 70 -3.77 9.79 4.03
CA GLN A 70 -4.03 11.21 4.29
C GLN A 70 -4.07 12.04 3.01
N LYS A 71 -3.21 11.73 2.03
CA LYS A 71 -3.09 12.47 0.77
C LYS A 71 -4.03 11.99 -0.35
N GLY A 72 -4.56 10.77 -0.23
CA GLY A 72 -5.34 10.09 -1.27
C GLY A 72 -4.51 9.47 -2.41
N LYS A 73 -3.18 9.50 -2.32
CA LYS A 73 -2.25 8.98 -3.33
C LYS A 73 -0.87 8.69 -2.75
N PHE A 74 -0.11 7.79 -3.38
CA PHE A 74 1.32 7.63 -3.11
C PHE A 74 2.09 8.69 -3.88
N ASP A 75 2.92 9.47 -3.18
CA ASP A 75 3.90 10.35 -3.82
C ASP A 75 5.23 9.59 -3.95
N ALA A 76 5.92 9.79 -5.07
CA ALA A 76 7.29 9.33 -5.23
C ALA A 76 8.16 10.00 -4.15
N ILE A 77 8.96 9.20 -3.45
CA ILE A 77 10.00 9.67 -2.51
C ILE A 77 11.21 10.15 -3.32
#